data_AF-A0A9P6JFN2-F1
#
_entry.id   AF-A0A9P6JFN2-F1
#
_cell.length_a   1.000
_cell.length_b   1.000
_cell.length_c   1.000
_cell.angle_alpha   90.00
_cell.angle_beta   90.00
_cell.angle_gamma   90.00
#
_symmetry.space_group_name_H-M   'P 1'
#
loop_
_entity.id
_entity.type
_entity.pdbx_description
1 polymer ?
#
loop_
_entity_poly.entity_id
_entity_poly.type
_entity_poly.pdbx_seq_one_letter_code
_entity_poly.pdbx_strand_id
1 'polypeptide(L)'
;MKRLKGCQRNVEVWQKLIKVHAIVISPAEDMEMRIKFMNLCRKNNRLKLAENTMNTLMGPQSGDMNFTAMTQVTSPQIVYAKLKYMWATGVREHTLDCLRQFTERLASDLGLGTVEDVGIAMTGANQLNGNVIDYSRLLARCYLKQGEWQFALQDGWTHDSIEDILTPYLYATHLDKEWYKAWHTWALANFEVITFYEKNPPSNHSGRDPSLQYVIPSVMGFFKSIALSRGNSLQDTLRLLTLWFKFGHRTEISAALSDGFSTVSIDTWLQVIPQLIARIHAPSPNVQRLIHQLLADVGKEHPQALVYSLTVASKSPSVLRKNAALGIMEKMRLHSPLLVEQALLVSQELIRVAILWHEMWHEGLEEASRLYFGDRNINGMLAQLEPLHMMLQRGPETLREISFNQAFGRDLKEAQECCIRYGQTQDINDINQAWDIYYQVFRRIAKQLPQL
;
A
#
# COMPACT_ATOMS: atom_id res chain seq x y z
N MET A 1 36.00 2.78 13.88
CA MET A 1 34.81 3.60 13.55
C MET A 1 33.45 2.85 13.44
N LYS A 2 33.38 1.52 13.16
CA LYS A 2 32.09 0.81 12.98
C LYS A 2 31.30 0.50 14.27
N ARG A 3 31.96 0.33 15.44
CA ARG A 3 31.32 0.02 16.74
C ARG A 3 30.33 1.10 17.22
N LEU A 4 30.62 2.38 16.98
CA LEU A 4 29.73 3.49 17.35
C LEU A 4 28.43 3.56 16.53
N LYS A 5 28.45 3.06 15.28
CA LYS A 5 27.25 3.03 14.43
C LYS A 5 26.19 2.03 14.95
N GLY A 6 26.58 1.07 15.79
CA GLY A 6 25.69 0.13 16.47
C GLY A 6 25.33 0.49 17.92
N CYS A 7 25.87 1.58 18.46
CA CYS A 7 25.54 2.01 19.82
C CYS A 7 24.14 2.66 19.87
N GLN A 8 23.43 2.51 20.99
CA GLN A 8 22.11 3.13 21.17
C GLN A 8 22.18 4.64 20.94
N ARG A 9 21.16 5.19 20.27
CA ARG A 9 21.07 6.61 19.89
C ARG A 9 20.69 7.50 21.09
N ASN A 10 21.44 7.40 22.19
CA ASN A 10 21.26 8.23 23.39
C ASN A 10 22.32 9.34 23.42
N VAL A 11 21.89 10.58 23.65
CA VAL A 11 22.76 11.77 23.69
C VAL A 11 23.86 11.63 24.76
N GLU A 12 23.54 11.09 25.93
CA GLU A 12 24.50 11.03 27.04
C GLU A 12 25.60 10.01 26.81
N VAL A 13 25.25 8.88 26.19
CA VAL A 13 26.21 7.84 25.79
C VAL A 13 27.14 8.38 24.71
N TRP A 14 26.58 9.04 23.69
CA TRP A 14 27.37 9.67 22.63
C TRP A 14 28.24 10.82 23.14
N GLN A 15 27.77 11.62 24.11
CA GLN A 15 28.55 12.69 24.70
C GLN A 15 29.77 12.15 25.48
N LYS A 16 29.60 11.09 26.26
CA LYS A 16 30.70 10.41 26.95
C LYS A 16 31.71 9.82 25.95
N LEU A 17 31.23 9.18 24.89
CA LEU A 17 32.08 8.58 23.87
C LEU A 17 32.87 9.62 23.07
N ILE A 18 32.26 10.76 22.73
CA ILE A 18 32.94 11.86 22.03
C ILE A 18 33.98 12.53 22.91
N LYS A 19 33.73 12.65 24.22
CA LYS A 19 34.74 13.13 25.17
C LYS A 19 35.95 12.20 25.23
N VAL A 20 35.75 10.89 25.20
CA VAL A 20 36.85 9.91 25.15
C VAL A 20 37.60 9.99 23.81
N HIS A 21 36.89 10.12 22.69
CA HIS A 21 37.50 10.30 21.38
C HIS A 21 38.32 11.58 21.27
N ALA A 22 37.85 12.68 21.88
CA ALA A 22 38.53 13.97 21.87
C ALA A 22 39.89 13.96 22.59
N ILE A 23 40.20 12.91 23.37
CA ILE A 23 41.50 12.73 24.03
C ILE A 23 42.58 12.29 23.03
N VAL A 24 42.20 11.59 21.95
CA VAL A 24 43.15 10.93 21.04
C VAL A 24 43.02 11.44 19.60
N ILE A 25 41.83 11.87 19.19
CA ILE A 25 41.51 12.23 17.80
C ILE A 25 41.13 13.70 17.72
N SER A 26 41.76 14.42 16.78
CA SER A 26 41.46 15.83 16.55
C SER A 26 40.03 16.01 16.00
N PRO A 27 39.35 17.14 16.29
CA PRO A 27 38.00 17.38 15.79
C PRO A 27 37.84 17.31 14.25
N ALA A 28 38.92 17.55 13.51
CA ALA A 28 38.97 17.46 12.05
C ALA A 28 38.94 16.01 11.53
N GLU A 29 39.55 15.07 12.27
CA GLU A 29 39.63 13.64 11.91
C GLU A 29 38.35 12.86 12.26
N ASP A 30 37.56 13.34 13.25
CA ASP A 30 36.28 12.72 13.65
C ASP A 30 35.04 13.52 13.19
N MET A 31 35.10 14.05 11.96
CA MET A 31 34.06 14.90 11.39
C MET A 31 32.70 14.18 11.25
N GLU A 32 32.67 12.94 10.73
CA GLU A 32 31.44 12.18 10.49
C GLU A 32 30.68 11.88 11.80
N MET A 33 31.38 11.59 12.91
CA MET A 33 30.76 11.22 14.18
C MET A 33 30.22 12.43 14.93
N ARG A 34 30.95 13.54 14.92
CA ARG A 34 30.48 14.79 15.53
C ARG A 34 29.29 15.37 14.77
N ILE A 35 29.23 15.25 13.44
CA ILE A 35 28.03 15.59 12.64
C ILE A 35 26.82 14.71 13.02
N LYS A 36 27.03 13.40 13.23
CA LYS A 36 25.95 12.50 13.68
C LYS A 36 25.47 12.85 15.08
N PHE A 37 26.37 13.18 15.99
CA PHE A 37 26.04 13.64 17.33
C PHE A 37 25.28 14.95 17.32
N MET A 38 25.71 15.94 16.52
CA MET A 38 24.99 17.19 16.33
C MET A 38 23.55 16.93 15.85
N ASN A 39 23.37 16.04 14.87
CA ASN A 39 22.04 15.65 14.39
C ASN A 39 21.21 14.92 15.45
N LEU A 40 21.84 14.15 16.34
CA LEU A 40 21.18 13.48 17.47
C LEU A 40 20.72 14.49 18.53
N CYS A 41 21.59 15.44 18.90
CA CYS A 41 21.27 16.54 19.80
C CYS A 41 20.11 17.38 19.26
N ARG A 42 20.11 17.66 17.95
CA ARG A 42 19.01 18.35 17.26
C ARG A 42 17.69 17.58 17.34
N LYS A 43 17.71 16.26 17.07
CA LYS A 43 16.49 15.42 17.14
C LYS A 43 15.90 15.32 18.55
N ASN A 44 16.74 15.46 19.58
CA ASN A 44 16.33 15.43 20.98
C ASN A 44 16.13 16.82 21.59
N ASN A 45 15.97 17.87 20.76
CA ASN A 45 15.75 19.27 21.16
C ASN A 45 16.83 19.88 22.09
N ARG A 46 18.02 19.29 22.18
CA ARG A 46 19.16 19.84 22.95
C ARG A 46 19.99 20.78 22.06
N LEU A 47 19.42 21.92 21.68
CA LEU A 47 19.99 22.86 20.70
C LEU A 47 21.33 23.47 21.15
N LYS A 48 21.45 23.90 22.41
CA LYS A 48 22.70 24.47 22.97
C LYS A 48 23.90 23.51 22.89
N LEU A 49 23.65 22.21 23.05
CA LEU A 49 24.69 21.18 22.94
C LEU A 49 25.10 20.93 21.48
N ALA A 50 24.15 21.05 20.56
CA ALA A 50 24.43 21.01 19.13
C ALA A 50 25.28 22.21 18.69
N GLU A 51 24.98 23.40 19.19
CA GLU A 51 25.75 24.63 18.96
C GLU A 51 27.19 24.51 19.45
N ASN A 52 27.39 24.06 20.70
CA ASN A 52 28.74 23.87 21.24
C ASN A 52 29.55 22.83 20.44
N THR A 53 28.90 21.74 20.02
CA THR A 53 29.53 20.72 19.17
C THR A 53 29.89 21.31 17.80
N MET A 54 29.03 22.17 17.26
CA MET A 54 29.22 22.84 15.97
C MET A 54 30.37 23.86 16.03
N ASN A 55 30.44 24.69 17.06
CA ASN A 55 31.53 25.65 17.25
C ASN A 55 32.89 24.94 17.43
N THR A 56 32.88 23.77 18.07
CA THR A 56 34.07 22.90 18.17
C THR A 56 34.48 22.29 16.83
N LEU A 57 33.54 22.09 15.90
CA LEU A 57 33.79 21.54 14.56
C LEU A 57 34.23 22.62 13.56
N MET A 58 33.70 23.82 13.67
CA MET A 58 33.97 24.96 12.79
C MET A 58 35.23 25.75 13.18
N GLY A 59 35.66 25.62 14.44
CA GLY A 59 36.69 26.49 15.02
C GLY A 59 36.16 27.91 15.29
N PRO A 60 36.87 28.70 16.13
CA PRO A 60 36.43 30.01 16.60
C PRO A 60 36.41 31.12 15.52
N GLN A 61 36.89 30.87 14.30
CA GLN A 61 36.96 31.88 13.24
C GLN A 61 35.74 31.90 12.29
N SER A 62 34.77 31.01 12.46
CA SER A 62 33.59 30.90 11.56
C SER A 62 32.26 31.25 12.23
N GLY A 63 32.29 31.77 13.46
CA GLY A 63 31.09 32.27 14.15
C GLY A 63 30.51 33.53 13.49
N ASP A 64 31.39 34.43 13.03
CA ASP A 64 31.06 35.76 12.52
C ASP A 64 31.32 35.95 11.01
N MET A 65 31.63 34.87 10.27
CA MET A 65 31.82 34.97 8.82
C MET A 65 30.48 34.94 8.06
N ASN A 66 30.34 35.85 7.10
CA ASN A 66 29.25 35.82 6.11
C ASN A 66 29.09 34.42 5.52
N PHE A 67 27.83 33.98 5.33
CA PHE A 67 27.48 32.65 4.81
C PHE A 67 28.30 32.26 3.56
N THR A 68 28.59 33.24 2.72
CA THR A 68 29.38 33.13 1.49
C THR A 68 30.86 32.78 1.71
N ALA A 69 31.47 33.23 2.80
CA ALA A 69 32.84 32.86 3.19
C ALA A 69 32.87 31.50 3.91
N MET A 70 31.80 31.17 4.64
CA MET A 70 31.68 29.89 5.34
C MET A 70 31.59 28.68 4.40
N THR A 71 30.95 28.85 3.23
CA THR A 71 30.87 27.83 2.17
C THR A 71 32.20 27.56 1.47
N GLN A 72 33.16 28.49 1.53
CA GLN A 72 34.44 28.38 0.82
C GLN A 72 35.52 27.66 1.65
N VAL A 73 35.41 27.72 2.98
CA VAL A 73 36.48 27.26 3.90
C VAL A 73 36.16 25.91 4.56
N THR A 74 34.88 25.49 4.55
CA THR A 74 34.42 24.36 5.36
C THR A 74 33.93 23.19 4.50
N SER A 75 34.19 21.96 4.94
CA SER A 75 33.61 20.75 4.32
C SER A 75 32.09 20.89 4.14
N PRO A 76 31.54 20.66 2.93
CA PRO A 76 30.12 20.81 2.62
C PRO A 76 29.16 20.06 3.56
N GLN A 77 29.61 18.96 4.17
CA GLN A 77 28.79 18.19 5.11
C GLN A 77 28.50 18.96 6.42
N ILE A 78 29.44 19.82 6.85
CA ILE A 78 29.29 20.64 8.06
C ILE A 78 28.37 21.82 7.76
N VAL A 79 28.51 22.45 6.59
CA VAL A 79 27.61 23.53 6.14
C VAL A 79 26.15 23.04 6.12
N TYR A 80 25.91 21.85 5.56
CA TYR A 80 24.58 21.24 5.57
C TYR A 80 24.06 20.91 6.98
N ALA A 81 24.95 20.56 7.92
CA ALA A 81 24.58 20.35 9.32
C ALA A 81 24.23 21.67 10.03
N LYS A 82 24.96 22.77 9.75
CA LYS A 82 24.63 24.13 10.22
C LYS A 82 23.28 24.60 9.70
N LEU A 83 22.99 24.41 8.41
CA LEU A 83 21.70 24.80 7.82
C LEU A 83 20.54 24.07 8.51
N LYS A 84 20.69 22.78 8.84
CA LYS A 84 19.69 22.03 9.62
C LYS A 84 19.51 22.56 11.04
N TYR A 85 20.57 23.08 11.65
CA TYR A 85 20.51 23.69 12.97
C TYR A 85 19.79 25.05 12.90
N MET A 86 20.15 25.91 11.94
CA MET A 86 19.52 27.22 11.72
C MET A 86 18.02 27.13 11.42
N TRP A 87 17.61 26.09 10.68
CA TRP A 87 16.19 25.79 10.50
C TRP A 87 15.47 25.47 11.82
N ALA A 88 16.13 24.72 12.71
CA ALA A 88 15.58 24.32 14.00
C ALA A 88 15.54 25.47 15.03
N THR A 89 16.39 26.50 14.86
CA THR A 89 16.41 27.69 15.72
C THR A 89 15.38 28.75 15.31
N GLY A 90 14.66 28.54 14.19
CA GLY A 90 13.48 29.33 13.81
C GLY A 90 13.69 30.37 12.71
N VAL A 91 14.92 30.59 12.23
CA VAL A 91 15.19 31.55 11.14
C VAL A 91 14.99 30.87 9.78
N ARG A 92 13.74 30.57 9.42
CA ARG A 92 13.40 29.66 8.31
C ARG A 92 13.67 30.24 6.92
N GLU A 93 13.25 31.48 6.65
CA GLU A 93 13.38 32.13 5.33
C GLU A 93 14.85 32.33 4.92
N HIS A 94 15.64 32.99 5.78
CA HIS A 94 17.07 33.19 5.52
C HIS A 94 17.83 31.86 5.39
N THR A 95 17.42 30.80 6.11
CA THR A 95 18.03 29.47 5.98
C THR A 95 17.73 28.83 4.62
N LEU A 96 16.55 29.08 4.04
CA LEU A 96 16.21 28.62 2.70
C LEU A 96 17.04 29.32 1.63
N ASP A 97 17.21 30.64 1.71
CA ASP A 97 18.02 31.38 0.74
C ASP A 97 19.49 30.97 0.82
N CYS A 98 19.98 30.78 2.03
CA CYS A 98 21.30 30.19 2.26
C CYS A 98 21.40 28.78 1.66
N LEU A 99 20.36 27.94 1.79
CA LEU A 99 20.36 26.62 1.18
C LEU A 99 20.35 26.68 -0.35
N ARG A 100 19.60 27.59 -0.98
CA ARG A 100 19.58 27.80 -2.44
C ARG A 100 20.97 28.18 -2.96
N GLN A 101 21.60 29.18 -2.35
CA GLN A 101 22.96 29.61 -2.72
C GLN A 101 24.00 28.49 -2.52
N PHE A 102 23.82 27.68 -1.48
CA PHE A 102 24.70 26.52 -1.23
C PHE A 102 24.53 25.42 -2.28
N THR A 103 23.28 25.14 -2.67
CA THR A 103 22.95 24.16 -3.70
C THR A 103 23.46 24.59 -5.08
N GLU A 104 23.31 25.87 -5.45
CA GLU A 104 23.82 26.44 -6.71
C GLU A 104 25.35 26.36 -6.80
N ARG A 105 26.05 26.69 -5.69
CA ARG A 105 27.51 26.56 -5.62
C ARG A 105 27.96 25.12 -5.70
N LEU A 106 27.31 24.22 -4.96
CA LEU A 106 27.63 22.79 -5.04
C LEU A 106 27.38 22.22 -6.44
N ALA A 107 26.33 22.66 -7.13
CA ALA A 107 26.07 22.27 -8.51
C ALA A 107 27.17 22.79 -9.46
N SER A 108 27.58 24.05 -9.29
CA SER A 108 28.71 24.64 -10.02
C SER A 108 30.04 23.93 -9.74
N ASP A 109 30.34 23.57 -8.50
CA ASP A 109 31.55 22.84 -8.08
C ASP A 109 31.58 21.40 -8.63
N LEU A 110 30.41 20.82 -8.91
CA LEU A 110 30.23 19.52 -9.56
C LEU A 110 30.30 19.60 -11.10
N GLY A 111 30.46 20.80 -11.67
CA GLY A 111 30.45 21.02 -13.13
C GLY A 111 29.05 20.89 -13.77
N LEU A 112 27.99 20.89 -12.96
CA LEU A 112 26.60 20.93 -13.42
C LEU A 112 26.25 22.41 -13.66
N GLY A 113 26.64 22.93 -14.82
CA GLY A 113 26.16 24.23 -15.30
C GLY A 113 24.64 24.25 -15.41
N THR A 114 24.09 25.47 -15.36
CA THR A 114 22.66 25.85 -15.46
C THR A 114 21.68 24.78 -15.93
N VAL A 115 20.64 24.57 -15.11
CA VAL A 115 19.27 24.01 -15.27
C VAL A 115 18.89 23.26 -16.56
N GLU A 116 19.36 23.66 -17.74
CA GLU A 116 19.07 23.04 -19.05
C GLU A 116 20.05 21.91 -19.45
N ASP A 117 21.28 21.90 -18.93
CA ASP A 117 22.33 20.93 -19.35
C ASP A 117 22.34 19.60 -18.55
N VAL A 118 21.42 19.42 -17.60
CA VAL A 118 21.29 18.17 -16.83
C VAL A 118 20.97 16.96 -17.73
N GLY A 119 20.41 17.21 -18.92
CA GLY A 119 20.17 16.18 -19.94
C GLY A 119 21.43 15.66 -20.65
N ILE A 120 22.51 16.45 -20.72
CA ILE A 120 23.73 16.14 -21.51
C ILE A 120 24.85 15.55 -20.64
N ALA A 121 24.81 15.73 -19.32
CA ALA A 121 25.72 15.06 -18.38
C ALA A 121 25.48 13.53 -18.23
N MET A 122 24.69 12.93 -19.13
CA MET A 122 24.32 11.51 -19.14
C MET A 122 25.46 10.54 -19.52
N THR A 123 26.57 11.00 -20.08
CA THR A 123 27.61 10.09 -20.64
C THR A 123 28.96 10.12 -19.90
N GLY A 124 29.17 11.04 -18.96
CA GLY A 124 30.44 11.20 -18.21
C GLY A 124 30.50 10.54 -16.83
N ALA A 125 29.43 9.89 -16.36
CA ALA A 125 29.37 9.33 -15.01
C ALA A 125 30.26 8.10 -14.77
N ASN A 126 30.89 7.54 -15.81
CA ASN A 126 31.67 6.30 -15.71
C ASN A 126 33.11 6.49 -15.21
N GLN A 127 33.56 7.72 -14.88
CA GLN A 127 34.90 7.98 -14.32
C GLN A 127 34.89 9.06 -13.22
N LEU A 128 34.04 8.93 -12.19
CA LEU A 128 33.99 9.89 -11.09
C LEU A 128 34.67 9.36 -9.82
N ASN A 129 35.70 10.07 -9.36
CA ASN A 129 36.40 9.86 -8.09
C ASN A 129 35.42 9.74 -6.90
N GLY A 130 35.73 8.92 -5.90
CA GLY A 130 34.83 8.64 -4.76
C GLY A 130 34.28 9.88 -4.01
N ASN A 131 35.03 10.99 -4.02
CA ASN A 131 34.58 12.26 -3.44
C ASN A 131 33.38 12.87 -4.22
N VAL A 132 33.34 12.73 -5.55
CA VAL A 132 32.27 13.29 -6.39
C VAL A 132 30.93 12.59 -6.14
N ILE A 133 30.95 11.27 -5.89
CA ILE A 133 29.75 10.50 -5.53
C ILE A 133 29.18 10.97 -4.18
N ASP A 134 30.06 11.23 -3.21
CA ASP A 134 29.64 11.74 -1.90
C ASP A 134 29.14 13.19 -1.96
N TYR A 135 29.69 14.02 -2.86
CA TYR A 135 29.16 15.36 -3.15
C TYR A 135 27.81 15.31 -3.87
N SER A 136 27.61 14.42 -4.84
CA SER A 136 26.30 14.20 -5.49
C SER A 136 25.22 13.76 -4.49
N ARG A 137 25.55 12.82 -3.59
CA ARG A 137 24.66 12.39 -2.50
C ARG A 137 24.34 13.52 -1.52
N LEU A 138 25.29 14.39 -1.24
CA LEU A 138 25.05 15.57 -0.41
C LEU A 138 24.13 16.56 -1.11
N LEU A 139 24.36 16.81 -2.39
CA LEU A 139 23.54 17.69 -3.22
C LEU A 139 22.08 17.19 -3.30
N ALA A 140 21.87 15.89 -3.53
CA ALA A 140 20.54 15.26 -3.48
C ALA A 140 19.83 15.49 -2.14
N ARG A 141 20.57 15.43 -1.02
CA ARG A 141 20.03 15.71 0.33
C ARG A 141 19.74 17.18 0.56
N CYS A 142 20.43 18.09 -0.12
CA CYS A 142 20.17 19.53 -0.08
C CYS A 142 18.89 19.85 -0.83
N TYR A 143 18.75 19.35 -2.07
CA TYR A 143 17.53 19.50 -2.86
C TYR A 143 16.28 18.92 -2.17
N LEU A 144 16.38 17.73 -1.57
CA LEU A 144 15.26 17.18 -0.80
C LEU A 144 14.87 18.06 0.39
N LYS A 145 15.86 18.68 1.05
CA LYS A 145 15.58 19.60 2.16
C LYS A 145 15.03 20.93 1.69
N GLN A 146 15.46 21.41 0.53
CA GLN A 146 14.93 22.62 -0.09
C GLN A 146 13.43 22.46 -0.35
N GLY A 147 13.01 21.35 -0.95
CA GLY A 147 11.58 21.06 -1.15
C GLY A 147 10.80 20.93 0.16
N GLU A 148 11.33 20.19 1.16
CA GLU A 148 10.65 20.02 2.46
C GLU A 148 10.47 21.36 3.20
N TRP A 149 11.44 22.26 3.07
CA TRP A 149 11.44 23.57 3.73
C TRP A 149 10.61 24.61 2.99
N GLN A 150 10.60 24.60 1.66
CA GLN A 150 9.69 25.41 0.86
C GLN A 150 8.23 25.05 1.15
N PHE A 151 7.92 23.75 1.17
CA PHE A 151 6.57 23.27 1.53
C PHE A 151 6.15 23.71 2.94
N ALA A 152 7.07 23.64 3.91
CA ALA A 152 6.80 24.05 5.29
C ALA A 152 6.70 25.57 5.51
N LEU A 153 7.13 26.39 4.54
CA LEU A 153 7.02 27.86 4.61
C LEU A 153 5.77 28.39 3.90
N GLN A 154 5.25 27.66 2.92
CA GLN A 154 4.08 28.06 2.14
C GLN A 154 2.74 27.57 2.72
N ASP A 155 2.76 26.83 3.84
CA ASP A 155 1.57 26.30 4.54
C ASP A 155 0.54 25.64 3.61
N GLY A 156 1.01 24.91 2.58
CA GLY A 156 0.18 24.13 1.67
C GLY A 156 0.61 24.22 0.21
N TRP A 157 -0.16 23.58 -0.65
CA TRP A 157 0.03 23.59 -2.10
C TRP A 157 -0.68 24.80 -2.71
N THR A 158 0.03 25.61 -3.50
CA THR A 158 -0.54 26.67 -4.35
C THR A 158 -0.19 26.39 -5.81
N HIS A 159 -1.03 26.82 -6.77
CA HIS A 159 -0.82 26.47 -8.19
C HIS A 159 0.56 26.89 -8.72
N ASP A 160 1.11 28.01 -8.25
CA ASP A 160 2.43 28.50 -8.66
C ASP A 160 3.59 27.83 -7.92
N SER A 161 3.37 27.28 -6.72
CA SER A 161 4.44 26.64 -5.92
C SER A 161 4.66 25.16 -6.24
N ILE A 162 3.73 24.53 -6.97
CA ILE A 162 3.82 23.09 -7.27
C ILE A 162 5.07 22.79 -8.08
N GLU A 163 5.34 23.54 -9.15
CA GLU A 163 6.53 23.33 -10.00
C GLU A 163 7.83 23.68 -9.26
N ASP A 164 7.79 24.73 -8.45
CA ASP A 164 8.93 25.18 -7.62
C ASP A 164 9.34 24.17 -6.53
N ILE A 165 8.39 23.38 -6.02
CA ILE A 165 8.64 22.34 -5.01
C ILE A 165 9.02 21.01 -5.67
N LEU A 166 8.36 20.65 -6.79
CA LEU A 166 8.62 19.39 -7.49
C LEU A 166 9.97 19.36 -8.19
N THR A 167 10.44 20.50 -8.71
CA THR A 167 11.72 20.61 -9.43
C THR A 167 12.92 20.22 -8.56
N PRO A 168 13.08 20.74 -7.31
CA PRO A 168 14.09 20.24 -6.37
C PRO A 168 13.97 18.74 -6.09
N TYR A 169 12.76 18.20 -5.91
CA TYR A 169 12.60 16.76 -5.68
C TYR A 169 13.01 15.91 -6.88
N LEU A 170 12.74 16.38 -8.10
CA LEU A 170 13.18 15.72 -9.33
C LEU A 170 14.71 15.72 -9.45
N TYR A 171 15.38 16.83 -9.15
CA TYR A 171 16.85 16.84 -9.12
C TYR A 171 17.42 15.89 -8.07
N ALA A 172 16.78 15.78 -6.90
CA ALA A 172 17.21 14.84 -5.88
C ALA A 172 17.16 13.38 -6.34
N THR A 173 16.17 12.99 -7.16
CA THR A 173 16.06 11.62 -7.70
C THR A 173 17.05 11.34 -8.83
N HIS A 174 17.38 12.33 -9.65
CA HIS A 174 18.39 12.19 -10.71
C HIS A 174 19.81 12.06 -10.17
N LEU A 175 20.13 12.79 -9.10
CA LEU A 175 21.46 12.80 -8.48
C LEU A 175 21.78 11.54 -7.68
N ASP A 176 20.78 10.98 -6.97
CA ASP A 176 20.94 9.76 -6.18
C ASP A 176 19.88 8.70 -6.51
N LYS A 177 20.19 7.88 -7.52
CA LYS A 177 19.28 6.85 -8.05
C LYS A 177 18.96 5.74 -7.05
N GLU A 178 19.85 5.46 -6.08
CA GLU A 178 19.67 4.37 -5.10
C GLU A 178 18.98 4.83 -3.81
N TRP A 179 18.75 6.13 -3.64
CA TRP A 179 18.21 6.66 -2.40
C TRP A 179 16.69 6.58 -2.32
N TYR A 180 16.22 5.57 -1.57
CA TYR A 180 14.79 5.34 -1.29
C TYR A 180 14.02 6.62 -0.91
N LYS A 181 14.55 7.42 0.02
CA LYS A 181 13.80 8.57 0.56
C LYS A 181 13.52 9.62 -0.52
N ALA A 182 14.44 9.85 -1.45
CA ALA A 182 14.22 10.81 -2.54
C ALA A 182 13.08 10.38 -3.46
N TRP A 183 13.11 9.12 -3.91
CA TRP A 183 12.04 8.57 -4.75
C TRP A 183 10.69 8.57 -4.02
N HIS A 184 10.68 8.19 -2.74
CA HIS A 184 9.47 8.21 -1.92
C HIS A 184 8.90 9.63 -1.77
N THR A 185 9.72 10.62 -1.40
CA THR A 185 9.24 12.00 -1.23
C THR A 185 8.78 12.61 -2.54
N TRP A 186 9.46 12.31 -3.65
CA TRP A 186 9.05 12.79 -4.97
C TRP A 186 7.72 12.16 -5.41
N ALA A 187 7.57 10.84 -5.25
CA ALA A 187 6.33 10.13 -5.56
C ALA A 187 5.15 10.64 -4.71
N LEU A 188 5.40 10.86 -3.41
CA LEU A 188 4.42 11.38 -2.46
C LEU A 188 4.02 12.81 -2.78
N ALA A 189 4.97 13.69 -3.11
CA ALA A 189 4.68 15.06 -3.52
C ALA A 189 3.75 15.08 -4.74
N ASN A 190 4.06 14.29 -5.78
CA ASN A 190 3.19 14.18 -6.95
C ASN A 190 1.80 13.60 -6.59
N PHE A 191 1.73 12.64 -5.67
CA PHE A 191 0.46 12.07 -5.20
C PHE A 191 -0.41 13.10 -4.45
N GLU A 192 0.21 13.91 -3.59
CA GLU A 192 -0.48 14.98 -2.86
C GLU A 192 -0.96 16.08 -3.81
N VAL A 193 -0.17 16.43 -4.82
CA VAL A 193 -0.56 17.37 -5.89
C VAL A 193 -1.79 16.85 -6.66
N ILE A 194 -1.82 15.56 -7.01
CA ILE A 194 -3.01 14.94 -7.63
C ILE A 194 -4.22 15.06 -6.71
N THR A 195 -4.05 14.77 -5.42
CA THR A 195 -5.11 14.87 -4.41
C THR A 195 -5.59 16.32 -4.22
N PHE A 196 -4.69 17.29 -4.38
CA PHE A 196 -5.02 18.72 -4.33
C PHE A 196 -5.87 19.13 -5.54
N TYR A 197 -5.47 18.77 -6.76
CA TYR A 197 -6.27 19.04 -7.96
C TYR A 197 -7.63 18.31 -7.95
N GLU A 198 -7.74 17.14 -7.31
CA GLU A 198 -9.04 16.47 -7.10
C GLU A 198 -9.96 17.26 -6.15
N LYS A 199 -9.41 17.92 -5.12
CA LYS A 199 -10.18 18.73 -4.16
C LYS A 199 -10.51 20.12 -4.69
N ASN A 200 -9.58 20.71 -5.45
CA ASN A 200 -9.68 22.05 -6.02
C ASN A 200 -9.56 21.95 -7.55
N PRO A 201 -10.63 21.52 -8.25
CA PRO A 201 -10.61 21.45 -9.70
C PRO A 201 -10.40 22.85 -10.27
N PRO A 202 -9.46 23.04 -11.22
CA PRO A 202 -9.27 24.33 -11.85
C PRO A 202 -10.53 24.69 -12.64
N SER A 203 -11.01 25.94 -12.48
CA SER A 203 -12.22 26.45 -13.14
C SER A 203 -12.16 26.48 -14.68
N ASN A 204 -11.03 26.07 -15.27
CA ASN A 204 -10.83 26.04 -16.72
C ASN A 204 -11.27 24.70 -17.30
N HIS A 205 -12.39 24.72 -18.02
CA HIS A 205 -12.87 23.67 -18.93
C HIS A 205 -12.00 23.51 -20.19
N SER A 206 -10.67 23.53 -20.08
CA SER A 206 -9.81 22.97 -21.12
C SER A 206 -9.71 21.48 -20.85
N GLY A 207 -10.19 20.63 -21.75
CA GLY A 207 -10.35 19.17 -21.57
C GLY A 207 -9.09 18.32 -21.32
N ARG A 208 -8.02 18.90 -20.76
CA ARG A 208 -6.86 18.20 -20.22
C ARG A 208 -6.82 18.39 -18.71
N ASP A 209 -7.13 17.33 -17.96
CA ASP A 209 -6.95 17.30 -16.51
C ASP A 209 -5.48 17.60 -16.15
N PRO A 210 -5.15 18.72 -15.48
CA PRO A 210 -3.78 19.05 -15.08
C PRO A 210 -3.22 18.09 -14.02
N SER A 211 -4.06 17.21 -13.47
CA SER A 211 -3.61 16.13 -12.59
C SER A 211 -2.87 15.03 -13.37
N LEU A 212 -3.16 14.84 -14.66
CA LEU A 212 -2.67 13.71 -15.43
C LEU A 212 -1.15 13.74 -15.65
N GLN A 213 -0.58 14.93 -15.82
CA GLN A 213 0.87 15.13 -15.97
C GLN A 213 1.66 14.66 -14.75
N TYR A 214 1.05 14.63 -13.57
CA TYR A 214 1.71 14.22 -12.32
C TYR A 214 1.48 12.74 -11.98
N VAL A 215 0.50 12.06 -12.61
CA VAL A 215 0.19 10.65 -12.33
C VAL A 215 1.32 9.73 -12.76
N ILE A 216 1.83 9.87 -13.99
CA ILE A 216 2.90 9.00 -14.52
C ILE A 216 4.19 9.15 -13.69
N PRO A 217 4.68 10.37 -13.39
CA PRO A 217 5.80 10.59 -12.47
C PRO A 217 5.58 9.95 -11.09
N SER A 218 4.39 10.10 -10.50
CA SER A 218 4.08 9.51 -9.20
C SER A 218 4.15 7.98 -9.23
N VAL A 219 3.58 7.36 -10.26
CA VAL A 219 3.60 5.90 -10.46
C VAL A 219 5.04 5.39 -10.62
N MET A 220 5.83 6.00 -11.51
CA MET A 220 7.24 5.63 -11.70
C MET A 220 8.06 5.79 -10.43
N GLY A 221 7.81 6.88 -9.68
CA GLY A 221 8.47 7.15 -8.41
C GLY A 221 8.13 6.11 -7.35
N PHE A 222 6.86 5.70 -7.24
CA PHE A 222 6.45 4.65 -6.31
C PHE A 222 7.10 3.31 -6.66
N PHE A 223 7.14 2.89 -7.93
CA PHE A 223 7.83 1.65 -8.32
C PHE A 223 9.30 1.66 -7.92
N LYS A 224 10.03 2.75 -8.17
CA LYS A 224 11.43 2.88 -7.74
C LYS A 224 11.57 2.89 -6.22
N SER A 225 10.70 3.59 -5.51
CA SER A 225 10.71 3.59 -4.05
C SER A 225 10.46 2.19 -3.48
N ILE A 226 9.54 1.43 -4.07
CA ILE A 226 9.21 0.08 -3.65
C ILE A 226 10.39 -0.86 -3.91
N ALA A 227 10.99 -0.81 -5.09
CA ALA A 227 12.15 -1.63 -5.46
C ALA A 227 13.37 -1.38 -4.56
N LEU A 228 13.54 -0.15 -4.07
CA LEU A 228 14.64 0.22 -3.17
C LEU A 228 14.32 -0.03 -1.68
N SER A 229 13.05 -0.21 -1.33
CA SER A 229 12.63 -0.41 0.05
C SER A 229 12.99 -1.82 0.54
N ARG A 230 13.56 -1.92 1.74
CA ARG A 230 13.87 -3.21 2.39
C ARG A 230 12.78 -3.57 3.39
N GLY A 231 11.60 -3.94 2.89
CA GLY A 231 10.52 -4.55 3.68
C GLY A 231 9.46 -3.60 4.29
N ASN A 232 9.58 -2.28 4.11
CA ASN A 232 8.56 -1.31 4.56
C ASN A 232 7.97 -0.52 3.37
N SER A 233 7.44 -1.23 2.37
CA SER A 233 6.82 -0.68 1.16
C SER A 233 5.29 -0.65 1.18
N LEU A 234 4.64 -1.12 2.26
CA LEU A 234 3.18 -1.30 2.26
C LEU A 234 2.44 0.01 1.95
N GLN A 235 2.85 1.11 2.56
CA GLN A 235 2.22 2.42 2.31
C GLN A 235 2.37 2.87 0.85
N ASP A 236 3.57 2.70 0.29
CA ASP A 236 3.87 3.07 -1.09
C ASP A 236 3.12 2.18 -2.08
N THR A 237 2.98 0.89 -1.77
CA THR A 237 2.22 -0.07 -2.57
C THR A 237 0.73 0.25 -2.55
N LEU A 238 0.14 0.57 -1.39
CA LEU A 238 -1.28 0.96 -1.30
C LEU A 238 -1.59 2.28 -2.03
N ARG A 239 -0.67 3.26 -1.97
CA ARG A 239 -0.78 4.51 -2.74
C ARG A 239 -0.71 4.25 -4.24
N LEU A 240 0.21 3.38 -4.69
CA LEU A 240 0.29 2.93 -6.07
C LEU A 240 -1.00 2.23 -6.52
N LEU A 241 -1.56 1.31 -5.72
CA LEU A 241 -2.85 0.67 -6.02
C LEU A 241 -3.99 1.68 -6.13
N THR A 242 -3.97 2.73 -5.30
CA THR A 242 -4.98 3.80 -5.35
C THR A 242 -4.90 4.56 -6.67
N LEU A 243 -3.69 4.94 -7.12
CA LEU A 243 -3.49 5.58 -8.42
C LEU A 243 -3.89 4.65 -9.57
N TRP A 244 -3.52 3.38 -9.49
CA TRP A 244 -3.84 2.39 -10.51
C TRP A 244 -5.35 2.20 -10.66
N PHE A 245 -6.09 1.98 -9.57
CA PHE A 245 -7.53 1.73 -9.67
C PHE A 245 -8.33 2.97 -10.08
N LYS A 246 -7.86 4.18 -9.75
CA LYS A 246 -8.50 5.43 -10.18
C LYS A 246 -8.19 5.78 -11.65
N PHE A 247 -6.92 5.78 -12.03
CA PHE A 247 -6.48 6.33 -13.32
C PHE A 247 -6.05 5.27 -14.35
N GLY A 248 -5.97 4.00 -13.97
CA GLY A 248 -5.51 2.90 -14.84
C GLY A 248 -6.44 2.54 -15.99
N HIS A 249 -7.58 3.23 -16.16
CA HIS A 249 -8.40 3.11 -17.35
C HIS A 249 -7.68 3.66 -18.60
N ARG A 250 -6.76 4.62 -18.43
CA ARG A 250 -6.00 5.24 -19.52
C ARG A 250 -4.82 4.38 -19.96
N THR A 251 -4.56 4.37 -21.27
CA THR A 251 -3.54 3.53 -21.91
C THR A 251 -2.12 3.91 -21.50
N GLU A 252 -1.81 5.20 -21.42
CA GLU A 252 -0.49 5.73 -21.02
C GLU A 252 -0.09 5.24 -19.62
N ILE A 253 -1.03 5.30 -18.67
CA ILE A 253 -0.81 4.85 -17.29
C ILE A 253 -0.73 3.33 -17.23
N SER A 254 -1.56 2.62 -18.00
CA SER A 254 -1.48 1.15 -18.11
C SER A 254 -0.13 0.67 -18.65
N ALA A 255 0.48 1.39 -19.60
CA ALA A 255 1.80 1.07 -20.12
C ALA A 255 2.87 1.27 -19.05
N ALA A 256 2.88 2.44 -18.38
CA ALA A 256 3.81 2.73 -17.30
C ALA A 256 3.70 1.74 -16.12
N LEU A 257 2.48 1.29 -15.79
CA LEU A 257 2.24 0.26 -14.78
C LEU A 257 2.79 -1.11 -15.21
N SER A 258 2.57 -1.50 -16.47
CA SER A 258 3.08 -2.76 -17.01
C SER A 258 4.61 -2.84 -16.94
N ASP A 259 5.29 -1.76 -17.32
CA ASP A 259 6.75 -1.66 -17.23
C ASP A 259 7.20 -1.70 -15.77
N GLY A 260 6.50 -0.96 -14.90
CA GLY A 260 6.79 -0.90 -13.47
C GLY A 260 6.65 -2.24 -12.75
N PHE A 261 5.65 -3.07 -13.09
CA PHE A 261 5.46 -4.39 -12.47
C PHE A 261 6.68 -5.30 -12.64
N SER A 262 7.38 -5.23 -13.78
CA SER A 262 8.60 -6.01 -14.03
C SER A 262 9.79 -5.60 -13.15
N THR A 263 9.79 -4.38 -12.61
CA THR A 263 10.89 -3.84 -11.82
C THR A 263 10.81 -4.16 -10.33
N VAL A 264 9.63 -4.58 -9.84
CA VAL A 264 9.36 -4.86 -8.42
C VAL A 264 9.32 -6.37 -8.19
N SER A 265 9.87 -6.82 -7.06
CA SER A 265 9.83 -8.25 -6.71
C SER A 265 8.41 -8.74 -6.43
N ILE A 266 8.13 -9.98 -6.80
CA ILE A 266 6.80 -10.60 -6.67
C ILE A 266 6.36 -10.67 -5.19
N ASP A 267 7.31 -10.83 -4.27
CA ASP A 267 7.09 -10.83 -2.81
C ASP A 267 6.36 -9.59 -2.29
N THR A 268 6.58 -8.44 -2.92
CA THR A 268 5.97 -7.18 -2.47
C THR A 268 4.45 -7.21 -2.64
N TRP A 269 3.95 -7.91 -3.65
CA TRP A 269 2.53 -8.01 -3.95
C TRP A 269 1.77 -8.92 -2.98
N LEU A 270 2.47 -9.80 -2.26
CA LEU A 270 1.86 -10.73 -1.31
C LEU A 270 1.06 -10.00 -0.23
N GLN A 271 1.56 -8.85 0.24
CA GLN A 271 0.90 -8.06 1.28
C GLN A 271 -0.41 -7.42 0.82
N VAL A 272 -0.58 -7.25 -0.49
CA VAL A 272 -1.73 -6.54 -1.08
C VAL A 272 -2.66 -7.45 -1.90
N ILE A 273 -2.50 -8.77 -1.79
CA ILE A 273 -3.39 -9.77 -2.41
C ILE A 273 -4.88 -9.50 -2.11
N PRO A 274 -5.30 -9.21 -0.87
CA PRO A 274 -6.71 -8.94 -0.58
C PRO A 274 -7.28 -7.76 -1.37
N GLN A 275 -6.49 -6.69 -1.53
CA GLN A 275 -6.88 -5.49 -2.27
C GLN A 275 -6.98 -5.76 -3.78
N LEU A 276 -6.05 -6.56 -4.34
CA LEU A 276 -6.09 -6.99 -5.74
C LEU A 276 -7.33 -7.86 -6.02
N ILE A 277 -7.58 -8.85 -5.16
CA ILE A 277 -8.71 -9.78 -5.31
C ILE A 277 -10.04 -9.06 -5.12
N ALA A 278 -10.14 -8.05 -4.26
CA ALA A 278 -11.34 -7.22 -4.16
C ALA A 278 -11.73 -6.60 -5.52
N ARG A 279 -10.73 -6.21 -6.34
CA ARG A 279 -10.92 -5.54 -7.63
C ARG A 279 -10.75 -6.45 -8.86
N ILE A 280 -10.74 -7.78 -8.69
CA ILE A 280 -10.59 -8.77 -9.78
C ILE A 280 -11.59 -8.63 -10.96
N HIS A 281 -12.75 -8.01 -10.70
CA HIS A 281 -13.85 -7.78 -11.65
C HIS A 281 -14.01 -6.30 -11.98
N ALA A 282 -12.91 -5.53 -11.97
CA ALA A 282 -12.92 -4.12 -12.33
C ALA A 282 -13.60 -3.89 -13.70
N PRO A 283 -14.42 -2.83 -13.84
CA PRO A 283 -15.17 -2.56 -15.07
C PRO A 283 -14.27 -2.17 -16.25
N SER A 284 -13.06 -1.65 -15.98
CA SER A 284 -12.11 -1.30 -17.02
C SER A 284 -11.29 -2.52 -17.47
N PRO A 285 -11.32 -2.91 -18.76
CA PRO A 285 -10.67 -4.11 -19.25
C PRO A 285 -9.14 -4.02 -19.13
N ASN A 286 -8.56 -2.82 -19.26
CA ASN A 286 -7.12 -2.60 -19.10
C ASN A 286 -6.64 -2.93 -17.68
N VAL A 287 -7.35 -2.42 -16.66
CA VAL A 287 -7.04 -2.69 -15.25
C VAL A 287 -7.25 -4.16 -14.94
N GLN A 288 -8.36 -4.74 -15.41
CA GLN A 288 -8.64 -6.16 -15.21
C GLN A 288 -7.54 -7.05 -15.79
N ARG A 289 -7.10 -6.79 -17.03
CA ARG A 289 -6.02 -7.54 -17.69
C ARG A 289 -4.73 -7.48 -16.89
N LEU A 290 -4.34 -6.29 -16.42
CA LEU A 290 -3.15 -6.11 -15.58
C LEU A 290 -3.26 -6.84 -14.24
N ILE A 291 -4.42 -6.79 -13.56
CA ILE A 291 -4.66 -7.55 -12.32
C ILE A 291 -4.52 -9.05 -12.59
N HIS A 292 -5.13 -9.55 -13.67
CA HIS A 292 -5.10 -10.97 -14.01
C HIS A 292 -3.70 -11.45 -14.37
N GLN A 293 -2.91 -10.61 -15.04
CA GLN A 293 -1.51 -10.89 -15.34
C GLN A 293 -0.68 -10.94 -14.04
N LEU A 294 -0.78 -9.91 -13.20
CA LEU A 294 -0.04 -9.84 -11.94
C LEU A 294 -0.40 -11.00 -10.99
N LEU A 295 -1.68 -11.35 -10.86
CA LEU A 295 -2.11 -12.47 -10.03
C LEU A 295 -1.70 -13.83 -10.63
N ALA A 296 -1.59 -13.94 -11.95
CA ALA A 296 -1.05 -15.15 -12.58
C ALA A 296 0.46 -15.29 -12.31
N ASP A 297 1.21 -14.18 -12.38
CA ASP A 297 2.65 -14.17 -12.10
C ASP A 297 2.93 -14.48 -10.61
N VAL A 298 2.14 -13.89 -9.70
CA VAL A 298 2.19 -14.22 -8.26
C VAL A 298 1.77 -15.67 -8.02
N GLY A 299 0.80 -16.18 -8.77
CA GLY A 299 0.34 -17.57 -8.68
C GLY A 299 1.41 -18.56 -9.07
N LYS A 300 2.26 -18.22 -10.04
CA LYS A 300 3.35 -19.05 -10.50
C LYS A 300 4.46 -19.22 -9.46
N GLU A 301 4.86 -18.14 -8.79
CA GLU A 301 5.93 -18.17 -7.78
C GLU A 301 5.43 -18.57 -6.38
N HIS A 302 4.27 -18.04 -5.96
CA HIS A 302 3.71 -18.24 -4.61
C HIS A 302 2.25 -18.71 -4.67
N PRO A 303 1.96 -19.91 -5.21
CA PRO A 303 0.59 -20.39 -5.35
C PRO A 303 -0.12 -20.48 -4.00
N GLN A 304 0.58 -20.90 -2.94
CA GLN A 304 0.02 -21.05 -1.58
C GLN A 304 -0.61 -19.75 -1.03
N ALA A 305 -0.08 -18.58 -1.38
CA ALA A 305 -0.59 -17.30 -0.92
C ALA A 305 -1.93 -16.91 -1.60
N LEU A 306 -2.16 -17.40 -2.81
CA LEU A 306 -3.34 -17.04 -3.62
C LEU A 306 -4.47 -18.05 -3.53
N VAL A 307 -4.17 -19.34 -3.32
CA VAL A 307 -5.15 -20.43 -3.43
C VAL A 307 -6.39 -20.18 -2.58
N TYR A 308 -6.25 -19.87 -1.28
CA TYR A 308 -7.41 -19.64 -0.41
C TYR A 308 -8.24 -18.43 -0.83
N SER A 309 -7.57 -17.32 -1.14
CA SER A 309 -8.25 -16.08 -1.52
C SER A 309 -8.99 -16.22 -2.87
N LEU A 310 -8.43 -16.98 -3.81
CA LEU A 310 -9.08 -17.31 -5.09
C LEU A 310 -10.23 -18.31 -4.92
N THR A 311 -10.10 -19.31 -4.04
CA THR A 311 -11.18 -20.26 -3.74
C THR A 311 -12.41 -19.58 -3.13
N VAL A 312 -12.19 -18.58 -2.26
CA VAL A 312 -13.29 -17.76 -1.75
C VAL A 312 -13.91 -16.94 -2.89
N ALA A 313 -13.09 -16.34 -3.75
CA ALA A 313 -13.58 -15.56 -4.89
C ALA A 313 -14.35 -16.41 -5.93
N SER A 314 -14.00 -17.70 -6.11
CA SER A 314 -14.70 -18.60 -7.04
C SER A 314 -16.08 -19.05 -6.56
N LYS A 315 -16.36 -18.92 -5.26
CA LYS A 315 -17.68 -19.20 -4.65
C LYS A 315 -18.57 -17.95 -4.56
N SER A 316 -18.13 -16.81 -5.10
CA SER A 316 -18.88 -15.55 -5.09
C SER A 316 -20.22 -15.66 -5.84
N PRO A 317 -21.29 -14.97 -5.38
CA PRO A 317 -22.57 -14.89 -6.09
C PRO A 317 -22.46 -14.09 -7.40
N SER A 318 -21.54 -13.11 -7.47
CA SER A 318 -21.27 -12.38 -8.70
C SER A 318 -20.59 -13.26 -9.75
N VAL A 319 -21.27 -13.46 -10.89
CA VAL A 319 -20.79 -14.29 -12.02
C VAL A 319 -19.48 -13.75 -12.58
N LEU A 320 -19.34 -12.42 -12.72
CA LEU A 320 -18.11 -11.82 -13.24
C LEU A 320 -16.91 -12.09 -12.32
N ARG A 321 -17.10 -11.94 -11.00
CA ARG A 321 -16.07 -12.23 -10.00
C ARG A 321 -15.71 -13.71 -9.98
N LYS A 322 -16.72 -14.59 -10.04
CA LYS A 322 -16.54 -16.04 -10.11
C LYS A 322 -15.75 -16.45 -11.35
N ASN A 323 -16.14 -15.97 -12.53
CA ASN A 323 -15.49 -16.32 -13.80
C ASN A 323 -14.03 -15.82 -13.84
N ALA A 324 -13.78 -14.61 -13.34
CA ALA A 324 -12.42 -14.09 -13.24
C ALA A 324 -11.54 -14.90 -12.29
N ALA A 325 -12.07 -15.28 -11.11
CA ALA A 325 -11.35 -16.12 -10.15
C ALA A 325 -11.06 -17.52 -10.71
N LEU A 326 -12.04 -18.14 -11.37
CA LEU A 326 -11.87 -19.44 -12.04
C LEU A 326 -10.84 -19.36 -13.17
N GLY A 327 -10.83 -18.28 -13.96
CA GLY A 327 -9.85 -18.08 -15.02
C GLY A 327 -8.40 -18.00 -14.51
N ILE A 328 -8.17 -17.36 -13.36
CA ILE A 328 -6.85 -17.32 -12.72
C ILE A 328 -6.50 -18.67 -12.08
N MET A 329 -7.48 -19.31 -11.44
CA MET A 329 -7.30 -20.64 -10.84
C MET A 329 -6.95 -21.70 -11.90
N GLU A 330 -7.50 -21.61 -13.12
CA GLU A 330 -7.13 -22.49 -14.23
C GLU A 330 -5.67 -22.30 -14.64
N LYS A 331 -5.22 -21.06 -14.76
CA LYS A 331 -3.79 -20.76 -15.03
C LYS A 331 -2.90 -21.33 -13.93
N MET A 332 -3.35 -21.26 -12.68
CA MET A 332 -2.64 -21.84 -11.54
C MET A 332 -2.62 -23.37 -11.57
N ARG A 333 -3.70 -23.99 -12.05
CA ARG A 333 -3.81 -25.44 -12.21
C ARG A 333 -2.82 -25.99 -13.23
N LEU A 334 -2.41 -25.20 -14.23
CA LEU A 334 -1.40 -25.63 -15.22
C LEU A 334 -0.05 -25.98 -14.59
N HIS A 335 0.35 -25.33 -13.50
CA HIS A 335 1.65 -25.57 -12.85
C HIS A 335 1.53 -26.23 -11.47
N SER A 336 0.42 -26.02 -10.75
CA SER A 336 0.21 -26.57 -9.40
C SER A 336 -1.17 -27.21 -9.25
N PRO A 337 -1.50 -28.26 -10.03
CA PRO A 337 -2.83 -28.88 -10.03
C PRO A 337 -3.18 -29.50 -8.67
N LEU A 338 -2.24 -30.26 -8.09
CA LEU A 338 -2.45 -30.95 -6.82
C LEU A 338 -2.81 -29.99 -5.68
N LEU A 339 -2.12 -28.84 -5.60
CA LEU A 339 -2.39 -27.83 -4.57
C LEU A 339 -3.78 -27.20 -4.75
N VAL A 340 -4.17 -26.92 -5.99
CA VAL A 340 -5.49 -26.38 -6.32
C VAL A 340 -6.59 -27.37 -5.92
N GLU A 341 -6.46 -28.63 -6.31
CA GLU A 341 -7.44 -29.68 -6.00
C GLU A 341 -7.58 -29.91 -4.50
N GLN A 342 -6.45 -30.05 -3.80
CA GLN A 342 -6.44 -30.22 -2.34
C GLN A 342 -7.09 -29.04 -1.62
N ALA A 343 -6.77 -27.81 -2.02
CA ALA A 343 -7.34 -26.65 -1.36
C ALA A 343 -8.82 -26.42 -1.69
N LEU A 344 -9.27 -26.77 -2.90
CA LEU A 344 -10.69 -26.77 -3.26
C LEU A 344 -11.46 -27.76 -2.40
N LEU A 345 -10.96 -28.98 -2.25
CA LEU A 345 -11.53 -30.01 -1.38
C LEU A 345 -11.59 -29.53 0.07
N VAL A 346 -10.46 -29.09 0.62
CA VAL A 346 -10.38 -28.60 2.01
C VAL A 346 -11.32 -27.42 2.23
N SER A 347 -11.41 -26.47 1.29
CA SER A 347 -12.34 -25.35 1.42
C SER A 347 -13.81 -25.77 1.35
N GLN A 348 -14.16 -26.75 0.52
CA GLN A 348 -15.54 -27.26 0.48
C GLN A 348 -15.90 -27.96 1.78
N GLU A 349 -15.03 -28.83 2.28
CA GLU A 349 -15.28 -29.57 3.50
C GLU A 349 -15.24 -28.69 4.75
N LEU A 350 -14.39 -27.66 4.81
CA LEU A 350 -14.41 -26.67 5.90
C LEU A 350 -15.72 -25.89 5.93
N ILE A 351 -16.31 -25.54 4.77
CA ILE A 351 -17.62 -24.89 4.74
C ILE A 351 -18.72 -25.87 5.20
N ARG A 352 -18.67 -27.13 4.76
CA ARG A 352 -19.62 -28.17 5.18
C ARG A 352 -19.57 -28.44 6.69
N VAL A 353 -18.38 -28.43 7.29
CA VAL A 353 -18.20 -28.63 8.73
C VAL A 353 -18.62 -27.38 9.52
N ALA A 354 -18.45 -26.18 8.96
CA ALA A 354 -18.80 -24.94 9.63
C ALA A 354 -20.31 -24.71 9.76
N ILE A 355 -21.13 -25.27 8.86
CA ILE A 355 -22.58 -25.15 8.89
C ILE A 355 -23.23 -26.50 8.55
N LEU A 356 -23.77 -27.16 9.56
CA LEU A 356 -24.47 -28.43 9.42
C LEU A 356 -25.86 -28.25 8.81
N TRP A 357 -26.39 -29.28 8.16
CA TRP A 357 -27.78 -29.25 7.64
C TRP A 357 -28.81 -28.90 8.73
N HIS A 358 -28.61 -29.36 9.96
CA HIS A 358 -29.48 -29.02 11.09
C HIS A 358 -29.51 -27.50 11.35
N GLU A 359 -28.34 -26.84 11.31
CA GLU A 359 -28.22 -25.39 11.53
C GLU A 359 -28.83 -24.61 10.36
N MET A 360 -28.50 -25.01 9.12
CA MET A 360 -29.08 -24.40 7.91
C MET A 360 -30.61 -24.47 7.90
N TRP A 361 -31.18 -25.64 8.24
CA TRP A 361 -32.62 -25.81 8.31
C TRP A 361 -33.25 -25.05 9.48
N HIS A 362 -32.59 -24.98 10.64
CA HIS A 362 -33.11 -24.21 11.76
C HIS A 362 -33.16 -22.71 11.47
N GLU A 363 -32.05 -22.13 11.02
CA GLU A 363 -31.97 -20.71 10.64
C GLU A 363 -32.92 -20.39 9.47
N GLY A 364 -32.92 -21.24 8.44
CA GLY A 364 -33.78 -21.06 7.27
C GLY A 364 -35.27 -21.12 7.58
N LEU A 365 -35.69 -22.05 8.46
CA LEU A 365 -37.09 -22.14 8.91
C LEU A 365 -37.48 -20.97 9.82
N GLU A 366 -36.57 -20.49 10.66
CA GLU A 366 -36.80 -19.31 11.50
C GLU A 366 -37.01 -18.06 10.64
N GLU A 367 -36.15 -17.82 9.64
CA GLU A 367 -36.30 -16.68 8.73
C GLU A 367 -37.55 -16.82 7.84
N ALA A 368 -37.83 -18.01 7.32
CA ALA A 368 -39.06 -18.29 6.59
C ALA A 368 -40.32 -18.02 7.45
N SER A 369 -40.26 -18.32 8.75
CA SER A 369 -41.37 -18.10 9.68
C SER A 369 -41.60 -16.62 9.93
N ARG A 370 -40.53 -15.82 10.03
CA ARG A 370 -40.60 -14.36 10.16
C ARG A 370 -41.27 -13.73 8.92
N LEU A 371 -40.86 -14.16 7.73
CA LEU A 371 -41.44 -13.69 6.47
C LEU A 371 -42.93 -14.05 6.33
N TYR A 372 -43.32 -15.25 6.73
CA TYR A 372 -44.70 -15.71 6.60
C TYR A 372 -45.63 -15.14 7.69
N PHE A 373 -45.26 -15.26 8.98
CA PHE A 373 -46.13 -14.83 10.09
C PHE A 373 -46.01 -13.34 10.41
N GLY A 374 -44.83 -12.74 10.23
CA GLY A 374 -44.60 -11.31 10.45
C GLY A 374 -45.05 -10.48 9.26
N ASP A 375 -44.40 -10.69 8.11
CA ASP A 375 -44.55 -9.82 6.93
C ASP A 375 -45.65 -10.27 5.95
N ARG A 376 -46.25 -11.46 6.17
CA ARG A 376 -47.20 -12.12 5.26
C ARG A 376 -46.67 -12.29 3.84
N ASN A 377 -45.35 -12.41 3.68
CA ASN A 377 -44.69 -12.56 2.40
C ASN A 377 -44.45 -14.04 2.06
N ILE A 378 -45.43 -14.65 1.41
CA ILE A 378 -45.40 -16.07 1.01
C ILE A 378 -44.32 -16.34 -0.06
N ASN A 379 -44.16 -15.43 -1.02
CA ASN A 379 -43.18 -15.60 -2.09
C ASN A 379 -41.74 -15.54 -1.55
N GLY A 380 -41.48 -14.64 -0.59
CA GLY A 380 -40.18 -14.54 0.09
C GLY A 380 -39.86 -15.80 0.91
N MET A 381 -40.87 -16.36 1.58
CA MET A 381 -40.74 -17.63 2.30
C MET A 381 -40.36 -18.78 1.36
N LEU A 382 -41.06 -18.94 0.23
CA LEU A 382 -40.75 -19.99 -0.75
C LEU A 382 -39.34 -19.83 -1.32
N ALA A 383 -38.93 -18.59 -1.63
CA ALA A 383 -37.59 -18.29 -2.13
C ALA A 383 -36.48 -18.64 -1.13
N GLN A 384 -36.75 -18.56 0.19
CA GLN A 384 -35.78 -18.99 1.22
C GLN A 384 -35.70 -20.51 1.38
N LEU A 385 -36.83 -21.21 1.27
CA LEU A 385 -36.89 -22.67 1.48
C LEU A 385 -36.43 -23.46 0.24
N GLU A 386 -36.59 -22.91 -0.97
CA GLU A 386 -36.24 -23.57 -2.22
C GLU A 386 -34.75 -24.01 -2.29
N PRO A 387 -33.76 -23.16 -1.96
CA PRO A 387 -32.35 -23.58 -1.92
C PRO A 387 -32.07 -24.74 -0.95
N LEU A 388 -32.75 -24.79 0.20
CA LEU A 388 -32.60 -25.85 1.20
C LEU A 388 -33.18 -27.18 0.71
N HIS A 389 -34.32 -27.14 0.02
CA HIS A 389 -34.87 -28.32 -0.63
C HIS A 389 -34.04 -28.81 -1.79
N MET A 390 -33.49 -27.90 -2.61
CA MET A 390 -32.54 -28.26 -3.65
C MET A 390 -31.30 -28.95 -3.08
N MET A 391 -30.83 -28.54 -1.90
CA MET A 391 -29.74 -29.22 -1.20
C MET A 391 -30.12 -30.65 -0.81
N LEU A 392 -31.31 -30.89 -0.27
CA LEU A 392 -31.80 -32.25 0.04
C LEU A 392 -31.92 -33.13 -1.19
N GLN A 393 -32.37 -32.56 -2.33
CA GLN A 393 -32.52 -33.30 -3.58
C GLN A 393 -31.19 -33.78 -4.18
N ARG A 394 -30.06 -33.10 -3.88
CA ARG A 394 -28.72 -33.58 -4.27
C ARG A 394 -28.33 -34.89 -3.58
N GLY A 395 -28.98 -35.19 -2.46
CA GLY A 395 -28.73 -36.39 -1.66
C GLY A 395 -27.65 -36.18 -0.59
N PRO A 396 -27.64 -37.03 0.45
CA PRO A 396 -26.66 -36.96 1.52
C PRO A 396 -25.31 -37.58 1.09
N GLU A 397 -24.22 -36.89 1.40
CA GLU A 397 -22.85 -37.33 1.07
C GLU A 397 -22.08 -37.81 2.30
N THR A 398 -22.39 -37.25 3.49
CA THR A 398 -21.72 -37.60 4.75
C THR A 398 -22.61 -38.41 5.71
N LEU A 399 -22.01 -39.13 6.66
CA LEU A 399 -22.76 -39.90 7.67
C LEU A 399 -23.76 -39.03 8.48
N ARG A 400 -23.41 -37.78 8.79
CA ARG A 400 -24.30 -36.85 9.48
C ARG A 400 -25.47 -36.42 8.59
N GLU A 401 -25.22 -36.17 7.32
CA GLU A 401 -26.28 -35.85 6.34
C GLU A 401 -27.20 -37.05 6.10
N ILE A 402 -26.65 -38.26 6.04
CA ILE A 402 -27.43 -39.50 5.95
C ILE A 402 -28.37 -39.60 7.17
N SER A 403 -27.85 -39.34 8.38
CA SER A 403 -28.66 -39.36 9.60
C SER A 403 -29.76 -38.30 9.60
N PHE A 404 -29.47 -37.10 9.08
CA PHE A 404 -30.46 -36.03 8.94
C PHE A 404 -31.54 -36.43 7.93
N ASN A 405 -31.15 -36.93 6.77
CA ASN A 405 -32.08 -37.31 5.71
C ASN A 405 -32.97 -38.48 6.14
N GLN A 406 -32.45 -39.43 6.90
CA GLN A 406 -33.24 -40.51 7.49
C GLN A 406 -34.25 -40.01 8.54
N ALA A 407 -33.88 -39.00 9.34
CA ALA A 407 -34.72 -38.50 10.42
C ALA A 407 -35.78 -37.48 9.99
N PHE A 408 -35.48 -36.64 8.99
CA PHE A 408 -36.30 -35.49 8.58
C PHE A 408 -36.59 -35.40 7.08
N GLY A 409 -35.87 -36.16 6.23
CA GLY A 409 -35.94 -36.00 4.77
C GLY A 409 -37.32 -36.31 4.18
N ARG A 410 -38.05 -37.28 4.74
CA ARG A 410 -39.43 -37.61 4.31
C ARG A 410 -40.39 -36.46 4.60
N ASP A 411 -40.37 -35.96 5.83
CA ASP A 411 -41.24 -34.88 6.31
C ASP A 411 -40.98 -33.61 5.48
N LEU A 412 -39.71 -33.26 5.26
CA LEU A 412 -39.33 -32.09 4.47
C LEU A 412 -39.75 -32.22 3.00
N LYS A 413 -39.67 -33.42 2.41
CA LYS A 413 -40.14 -33.65 1.04
C LYS A 413 -41.66 -33.51 0.92
N GLU A 414 -42.42 -34.02 1.89
CA GLU A 414 -43.87 -33.86 1.95
C GLU A 414 -44.26 -32.38 2.08
N ALA A 415 -43.55 -31.63 2.94
CA ALA A 415 -43.72 -30.19 3.06
C ALA A 415 -43.39 -29.44 1.75
N GLN A 416 -42.35 -29.89 1.01
CA GLN A 416 -42.03 -29.34 -0.31
C GLN A 416 -43.15 -29.57 -1.32
N GLU A 417 -43.72 -30.78 -1.36
CA GLU A 417 -44.83 -31.12 -2.26
C GLU A 417 -46.07 -30.27 -1.97
N CYS A 418 -46.36 -29.99 -0.70
CA CYS A 418 -47.39 -29.03 -0.30
C CYS A 418 -47.09 -27.61 -0.81
N CYS A 419 -45.84 -27.14 -0.68
CA CYS A 419 -45.42 -25.83 -1.21
C CYS A 419 -45.53 -25.74 -2.74
N ILE A 420 -45.19 -26.82 -3.46
CA ILE A 420 -45.32 -26.88 -4.93
C ILE A 420 -46.79 -26.88 -5.34
N ARG A 421 -47.65 -27.62 -4.63
CA ARG A 421 -49.11 -27.61 -4.85
C ARG A 421 -49.69 -26.22 -4.67
N TYR A 422 -49.30 -25.51 -3.60
CA TYR A 422 -49.68 -24.11 -3.40
C TYR A 422 -49.29 -23.21 -4.59
N GLY A 423 -48.12 -23.42 -5.18
CA GLY A 423 -47.70 -22.67 -6.38
C GLY A 423 -48.63 -22.87 -7.59
N GLN A 424 -49.36 -23.98 -7.63
CA GLN A 424 -50.32 -24.32 -8.70
C GLN A 424 -51.77 -23.95 -8.34
N THR A 425 -52.19 -24.18 -7.09
CA THR A 425 -53.58 -24.01 -6.62
C THR A 425 -53.84 -22.63 -6.00
N GLN A 426 -52.81 -21.97 -5.49
CA GLN A 426 -52.87 -20.79 -4.62
C GLN A 426 -53.77 -20.96 -3.37
N ASP A 427 -54.03 -22.19 -2.93
CA ASP A 427 -54.84 -22.46 -1.74
C ASP A 427 -54.04 -22.37 -0.44
N ILE A 428 -54.46 -21.49 0.47
CA ILE A 428 -53.83 -21.26 1.77
C ILE A 428 -53.83 -22.55 2.63
N ASN A 429 -54.75 -23.49 2.41
CA ASN A 429 -54.76 -24.75 3.15
C ASN A 429 -53.51 -25.61 2.89
N ASP A 430 -53.00 -25.63 1.65
CA ASP A 430 -51.78 -26.37 1.29
C ASP A 430 -50.55 -25.80 2.02
N ILE A 431 -50.51 -24.48 2.22
CA ILE A 431 -49.38 -23.83 2.90
C ILE A 431 -49.44 -24.00 4.42
N ASN A 432 -50.64 -24.01 5.00
CA ASN A 432 -50.83 -24.30 6.42
C ASN A 432 -50.39 -25.74 6.74
N GLN A 433 -50.73 -26.70 5.87
CA GLN A 433 -50.27 -28.08 6.00
C GLN A 433 -48.73 -28.17 5.91
N ALA A 434 -48.11 -27.43 4.99
CA ALA A 434 -46.64 -27.38 4.91
C ALA A 434 -46.03 -26.83 6.21
N TRP A 435 -46.61 -25.77 6.77
CA TRP A 435 -46.14 -25.15 8.01
C TRP A 435 -46.26 -26.04 9.24
N ASP A 436 -47.32 -26.84 9.34
CA ASP A 436 -47.44 -27.81 10.42
C ASP A 436 -46.28 -28.81 10.42
N ILE A 437 -45.89 -29.28 9.23
CA ILE A 437 -44.77 -30.20 9.06
C ILE A 437 -43.44 -29.49 9.36
N TYR A 438 -43.21 -28.30 8.80
CA TYR A 438 -42.01 -27.51 9.07
C TYR A 438 -41.85 -27.19 10.56
N TYR A 439 -42.93 -26.86 11.25
CA TYR A 439 -42.90 -26.54 12.67
C TYR A 439 -42.54 -27.75 13.55
N GLN A 440 -43.03 -28.93 13.19
CA GLN A 440 -42.64 -30.18 13.86
C GLN A 440 -41.16 -30.48 13.67
N VAL A 441 -40.66 -30.35 12.44
CA VAL A 441 -39.24 -30.53 12.12
C VAL A 441 -38.38 -29.49 12.87
N PHE A 442 -38.77 -28.21 12.83
CA PHE A 442 -38.09 -27.13 13.55
C PHE A 442 -37.96 -27.41 15.05
N ARG A 443 -39.05 -27.79 15.73
CA ARG A 443 -39.02 -28.14 17.16
C ARG A 443 -38.11 -29.33 17.46
N ARG A 444 -38.06 -30.33 16.58
CA ARG A 444 -37.19 -31.50 16.75
C ARG A 444 -35.71 -31.11 16.57
N ILE A 445 -35.40 -30.31 15.54
CA ILE A 445 -34.04 -29.81 15.29
C ILE A 445 -33.58 -28.90 16.44
N ALA A 446 -34.42 -27.98 16.92
CA ALA A 446 -34.12 -27.08 18.05
C ALA A 446 -33.75 -27.83 19.34
N LYS A 447 -34.33 -29.03 19.56
CA LYS A 447 -33.96 -29.89 20.69
C LYS A 447 -32.62 -30.61 20.50
N GLN A 448 -32.22 -30.88 19.26
CA GLN A 448 -30.99 -31.59 18.93
C GLN A 448 -29.77 -30.66 18.80
N LEU A 449 -29.97 -29.41 18.36
CA LEU A 449 -28.91 -28.42 18.19
C LEU A 449 -28.00 -28.22 19.41
N PRO A 450 -28.50 -28.14 20.66
CA PRO A 450 -27.64 -28.00 21.83
C PRO A 450 -26.75 -29.22 22.14
N GLN A 451 -27.02 -30.37 21.51
CA GLN A 451 -26.32 -31.64 21.73
C GLN A 451 -25.36 -32.00 20.60
N LEU A 452 -25.35 -31.22 19.50
CA LEU A 452 -24.51 -31.39 18.32
C LEU A 452 -23.22 -30.57 18.43
#